data_AF-A0A957AYY6-F1
#
_entry.id   AF-A0A957AYY6-F1
#
_cell.length_a   1.000
_cell.length_b   1.000
_cell.length_c   1.000
_cell.angle_alpha   90.00
_cell.angle_beta   90.00
_cell.angle_gamma   90.00
#
_symmetry.space_group_name_H-M   'P 1'
#
loop_
_entity.id
_entity.type
_entity.pdbx_description
1 polymer ?
#
loop_
_entity_poly.entity_id
_entity_poly.type
_entity_poly.pdbx_seq_one_letter_code
_entity_poly.pdbx_strand_id
1 'polypeptide(L)'
;MKKFAISKKTHRRVWLTAVFLLLLPLAACGLIQEPIPEPITAAPPASAFETLTAVATAAPSPRDMVDLTNRFQGTNAPHVAQTAPTPYAVGDTADFWVKNTDTNETQQIQAELVYRSDALNMWAESGLNLQTADVAAAAAHLETDILPTDRTFFGTEWQPGVDGDDRLNILHLKDIGDIGVAYFWSGDEQVTAVNPYSNQREMLYVS
;
A
#
# COMPACT_ATOMS: atom_id res chain seq x y z
N MET A 1 78.24 -5.11 44.62
CA MET A 1 78.53 -4.63 43.25
C MET A 1 77.47 -3.58 42.87
N LYS A 2 77.91 -2.49 42.23
CA LYS A 2 77.21 -1.24 41.84
C LYS A 2 76.01 -1.49 40.89
N LYS A 3 74.99 -0.65 40.63
CA LYS A 3 74.39 0.61 41.19
C LYS A 3 73.17 1.01 40.28
N PHE A 4 72.14 1.65 40.88
CA PHE A 4 71.19 2.69 40.36
C PHE A 4 70.12 2.33 39.29
N ALA A 5 68.79 2.46 39.50
CA ALA A 5 67.89 3.63 39.78
C ALA A 5 67.58 4.45 38.49
N ILE A 6 66.40 4.98 38.13
CA ILE A 6 65.30 5.78 38.76
C ILE A 6 64.09 5.71 37.76
N SER A 7 62.80 5.66 38.09
CA SER A 7 61.96 6.84 38.40
C SER A 7 60.49 6.46 38.62
N LYS A 8 59.93 6.92 39.74
CA LYS A 8 58.48 7.01 40.01
C LYS A 8 58.04 8.45 39.72
N LYS A 9 56.82 8.65 39.22
CA LYS A 9 56.16 9.96 39.34
C LYS A 9 54.74 9.82 39.87
N THR A 10 54.48 10.66 40.87
CA THR A 10 53.35 10.68 41.79
C THR A 10 52.55 11.98 41.59
N HIS A 11 51.24 11.87 41.80
CA HIS A 11 50.24 12.86 42.27
C HIS A 11 50.15 14.27 41.64
N ARG A 12 48.91 14.72 41.37
CA ARG A 12 48.08 15.49 42.33
C ARG A 12 46.73 15.93 41.72
N ARG A 13 45.66 15.79 42.52
CA ARG A 13 44.34 16.41 42.34
C ARG A 13 44.40 17.87 42.83
N VAL A 14 43.70 18.80 42.17
CA VAL A 14 43.30 20.11 42.72
C VAL A 14 41.85 20.41 42.28
N TRP A 15 41.08 20.95 43.22
CA TRP A 15 39.65 21.28 43.17
C TRP A 15 39.42 22.77 42.83
N LEU A 16 38.29 23.02 42.15
CA LEU A 16 37.32 24.14 42.25
C LEU A 16 37.58 25.60 41.79
N THR A 17 36.51 26.10 41.13
CA THR A 17 35.90 27.46 41.06
C THR A 17 36.49 28.56 40.18
N ALA A 18 35.75 28.98 39.13
CA ALA A 18 35.10 30.30 39.05
C ALA A 18 34.28 30.46 37.75
N VAL A 19 33.10 31.06 37.90
CA VAL A 19 32.07 31.39 36.90
C VAL A 19 32.49 32.59 36.03
N PHE A 20 32.21 32.55 34.72
CA PHE A 20 32.02 33.77 33.91
C PHE A 20 30.98 33.53 32.80
N LEU A 21 29.88 34.29 32.86
CA LEU A 21 28.90 34.49 31.79
C LEU A 21 29.57 35.13 30.55
N LEU A 22 29.22 34.70 29.33
CA LEU A 22 28.86 35.64 28.25
C LEU A 22 28.14 34.95 27.07
N LEU A 23 27.11 35.65 26.61
CA LEU A 23 26.11 35.32 25.59
C LEU A 23 26.58 35.57 24.14
N LEU A 24 26.00 34.77 23.22
CA LEU A 24 25.64 35.01 21.79
C LEU A 24 26.71 34.93 20.67
N PRO A 25 26.33 34.61 19.41
CA PRO A 25 25.03 34.14 18.89
C PRO A 25 25.07 32.80 18.11
N LEU A 26 23.91 32.13 18.08
CA LEU A 26 23.49 31.27 16.97
C LEU A 26 23.56 32.10 15.66
N ALA A 27 24.49 31.76 14.78
CA ALA A 27 24.52 32.19 13.38
C ALA A 27 25.28 31.08 12.62
N ALA A 28 24.80 30.45 11.57
CA ALA A 28 23.56 30.59 10.84
C ALA A 28 23.15 29.18 10.41
N CYS A 29 21.96 28.74 10.79
CA CYS A 29 21.23 27.79 9.96
C CYS A 29 20.79 28.61 8.74
N GLY A 30 21.67 28.72 7.75
CA GLY A 30 21.34 29.30 6.47
C GLY A 30 20.25 28.43 5.87
N LEU A 31 19.01 28.90 5.92
CA LEU A 31 17.94 28.38 5.09
C LEU A 31 18.48 28.40 3.66
N ILE A 32 18.62 27.22 3.04
CA ILE A 32 18.72 27.17 1.58
C ILE A 32 17.36 27.63 1.09
N GLN A 33 17.24 28.94 0.90
CA GLN A 33 16.10 29.55 0.25
C GLN A 33 16.31 29.25 -1.23
N GLU A 34 15.72 28.16 -1.73
CA GLU A 34 15.65 27.99 -3.18
C GLU A 34 14.97 29.23 -3.75
N PRO A 35 15.59 29.90 -4.75
CA PRO A 35 14.97 31.06 -5.36
C PRO A 35 13.60 30.63 -5.89
N ILE A 36 12.57 31.40 -5.53
CA ILE A 36 11.24 31.21 -6.10
C ILE A 36 11.42 31.26 -7.63
N PRO A 37 10.99 30.22 -8.37
CA PRO A 37 11.12 30.24 -9.82
C PRO A 37 10.45 31.51 -10.35
N GLU A 38 11.14 32.21 -11.25
CA GLU A 38 10.55 33.40 -11.86
C GLU A 38 9.23 33.03 -12.53
N PRO A 39 8.18 33.88 -12.40
CA PRO A 39 6.93 33.65 -13.11
C PRO A 39 7.22 33.50 -14.60
N ILE A 40 6.68 32.45 -15.23
CA ILE A 40 6.74 32.31 -16.67
C ILE A 40 5.93 33.46 -17.28
N THR A 41 6.64 34.45 -17.84
CA THR A 41 6.06 35.65 -18.47
C THR A 41 5.94 35.53 -19.99
N ALA A 42 6.52 34.47 -20.57
CA ALA A 42 6.41 34.20 -22.00
C ALA A 42 4.96 33.88 -22.38
N ALA A 43 4.47 34.51 -23.45
CA ALA A 43 3.18 34.14 -24.03
C ALA A 43 3.22 32.67 -24.48
N PRO A 44 2.11 31.92 -24.34
CA PRO A 44 2.03 30.56 -24.86
C PRO A 44 2.31 30.57 -26.37
N PRO A 45 3.02 29.57 -26.91
CA PRO A 45 3.14 29.43 -28.36
C PRO A 45 1.74 29.23 -28.97
N ALA A 46 1.55 29.62 -30.24
CA ALA A 46 0.25 29.47 -30.91
C ALA A 46 -0.28 28.01 -30.87
N SER A 47 0.62 27.02 -30.93
CA SER A 47 0.30 25.59 -30.81
C SER A 47 -0.28 25.19 -29.44
N ALA A 48 -0.12 26.02 -28.40
CA ALA A 48 -0.73 25.78 -27.10
C ALA A 48 -2.26 25.86 -27.17
N PHE A 49 -2.80 26.73 -28.03
CA PHE A 49 -4.26 26.87 -28.19
C PHE A 49 -4.86 25.69 -28.97
N GLU A 50 -4.13 25.20 -29.99
CA GLU A 50 -4.47 23.97 -30.71
C GLU A 50 -4.42 22.75 -29.77
N THR A 51 -3.38 22.65 -28.95
CA THR A 51 -3.23 21.58 -27.95
C THR A 51 -4.35 21.62 -26.91
N LEU A 52 -4.69 22.81 -26.40
CA LEU A 52 -5.81 22.98 -25.47
C LEU A 52 -7.13 22.55 -26.11
N THR A 53 -7.37 22.92 -27.37
CA THR A 53 -8.56 22.51 -28.11
C THR A 53 -8.59 20.98 -28.28
N ALA A 54 -7.46 20.36 -28.63
CA ALA A 54 -7.35 18.92 -28.78
C ALA A 54 -7.62 18.18 -27.46
N VAL A 55 -7.08 18.65 -26.33
CA VAL A 55 -7.33 18.06 -25.01
C VAL A 55 -8.77 18.29 -24.56
N ALA A 56 -9.33 19.48 -24.77
CA ALA A 56 -10.70 19.82 -24.35
C ALA A 56 -11.78 19.09 -25.15
N THR A 57 -11.47 18.68 -26.38
CA THR A 57 -12.38 17.94 -27.27
C THR A 57 -12.08 16.45 -27.36
N ALA A 58 -10.97 15.99 -26.77
CA ALA A 58 -10.68 14.57 -26.69
C ALA A 58 -11.74 13.87 -25.84
N ALA A 59 -12.26 12.76 -26.36
CA ALA A 59 -13.11 11.83 -25.63
C ALA A 59 -12.35 10.51 -25.47
N PRO A 60 -11.35 10.43 -24.56
CA PRO A 60 -10.65 9.19 -24.33
C PRO A 60 -11.62 8.13 -23.81
N SER A 61 -11.47 6.89 -24.27
CA SER A 61 -12.21 5.76 -23.70
C SER A 61 -11.89 5.63 -22.21
N PRO A 62 -12.86 5.19 -21.38
CA PRO A 62 -12.58 4.80 -20.01
C PRO A 62 -11.44 3.78 -19.93
N ARG A 63 -10.75 3.74 -18.79
CA ARG A 63 -9.73 2.72 -18.52
C ARG A 63 -10.39 1.37 -18.23
N ASP A 64 -10.76 0.67 -19.30
CA ASP A 64 -11.22 -0.73 -19.26
C ASP A 64 -10.06 -1.64 -19.70
N MET A 65 -9.48 -2.39 -18.76
CA MET A 65 -8.33 -3.25 -19.03
C MET A 65 -8.67 -4.45 -19.93
N VAL A 66 -9.92 -4.93 -19.91
CA VAL A 66 -10.37 -6.02 -20.76
C VAL A 66 -10.53 -5.53 -22.19
N ASP A 67 -11.20 -4.39 -22.40
CA ASP A 67 -11.30 -3.75 -23.73
C ASP A 67 -9.92 -3.43 -24.31
N LEU A 68 -9.05 -2.82 -23.50
CA LEU A 68 -7.68 -2.50 -23.90
C LEU A 68 -6.89 -3.76 -24.29
N THR A 69 -7.02 -4.84 -23.53
CA THR A 69 -6.33 -6.11 -23.83
C THR A 69 -6.85 -6.72 -25.13
N ASN A 70 -8.17 -6.77 -25.31
CA ASN A 70 -8.80 -7.31 -26.52
C ASN A 70 -8.39 -6.51 -27.76
N ARG A 71 -8.37 -5.17 -27.68
CA ARG A 71 -7.95 -4.29 -28.78
C ARG A 71 -6.45 -4.38 -29.09
N PHE A 72 -5.62 -4.46 -28.05
CA PHE A 72 -4.16 -4.46 -28.21
C PHE A 72 -3.61 -5.81 -28.66
N GLN A 73 -4.16 -6.91 -28.12
CA GLN A 73 -3.68 -8.26 -28.38
C GLN A 73 -4.52 -9.02 -29.41
N GLY A 74 -5.70 -8.51 -29.79
CA GLY A 74 -6.63 -9.22 -30.68
C GLY A 74 -7.29 -10.43 -30.01
N THR A 75 -7.41 -10.41 -28.69
CA THR A 75 -8.04 -11.46 -27.89
C THR A 75 -9.54 -11.19 -27.68
N ASN A 76 -10.23 -12.12 -27.03
CA ASN A 76 -11.63 -11.98 -26.65
C ASN A 76 -11.84 -12.46 -25.20
N ALA A 77 -11.09 -11.85 -24.27
CA ALA A 77 -11.20 -12.10 -22.85
C ALA A 77 -12.55 -11.60 -22.32
N PRO A 78 -13.22 -12.35 -21.43
CA PRO A 78 -14.43 -11.89 -20.76
C PRO A 78 -14.08 -10.87 -19.67
N HIS A 79 -15.07 -10.08 -19.25
CA HIS A 79 -14.93 -9.20 -18.09
C HIS A 79 -15.01 -9.95 -16.75
N VAL A 80 -15.75 -11.05 -16.69
CA VAL A 80 -15.92 -11.87 -15.49
C VAL A 80 -15.27 -13.24 -15.67
N ALA A 81 -14.65 -13.74 -14.60
CA ALA A 81 -14.07 -15.07 -14.56
C ALA A 81 -15.13 -16.13 -14.24
N GLN A 82 -16.06 -15.79 -13.33
CA GLN A 82 -17.13 -16.67 -12.87
C GLN A 82 -18.41 -15.87 -12.62
N THR A 83 -19.55 -16.55 -12.58
CA THR A 83 -20.87 -15.93 -12.36
C THR A 83 -21.53 -16.39 -11.06
N ALA A 84 -20.86 -17.26 -10.32
CA ALA A 84 -21.32 -17.77 -9.04
C ALA A 84 -20.11 -17.92 -8.11
N PRO A 85 -20.26 -17.58 -6.83
CA PRO A 85 -19.15 -17.58 -5.90
C PRO A 85 -18.68 -19.00 -5.60
N THR A 86 -17.38 -19.14 -5.35
CA THR A 86 -16.84 -20.41 -4.84
C THR A 86 -17.37 -20.64 -3.41
N PRO A 87 -17.92 -21.83 -3.09
CA PRO A 87 -18.62 -22.07 -1.82
C PRO A 87 -17.66 -22.37 -0.67
N TYR A 88 -16.74 -21.44 -0.38
CA TYR A 88 -15.78 -21.59 0.72
C TYR A 88 -16.45 -21.64 2.10
N ALA A 89 -15.89 -22.45 2.98
CA ALA A 89 -16.20 -22.53 4.41
C ALA A 89 -15.00 -22.13 5.26
N VAL A 90 -15.25 -21.68 6.49
CA VAL A 90 -14.17 -21.38 7.45
C VAL A 90 -13.31 -22.64 7.64
N GLY A 91 -11.99 -22.49 7.54
CA GLY A 91 -10.99 -23.56 7.53
C GLY A 91 -10.53 -24.00 6.13
N ASP A 92 -11.22 -23.59 5.07
CA ASP A 92 -10.76 -23.84 3.70
C ASP A 92 -9.50 -23.03 3.39
N THR A 93 -8.61 -23.61 2.60
CA THR A 93 -7.39 -22.95 2.13
C THR A 93 -7.49 -22.61 0.65
N ALA A 94 -6.92 -21.47 0.26
CA ALA A 94 -6.76 -21.07 -1.14
C ALA A 94 -5.38 -20.44 -1.38
N ASP A 95 -4.92 -20.49 -2.63
CA ASP A 95 -3.71 -19.82 -3.03
C ASP A 95 -4.01 -18.39 -3.48
N PHE A 96 -3.13 -17.46 -3.12
CA PHE A 96 -3.22 -16.05 -3.45
C PHE A 96 -1.92 -15.54 -4.06
N TRP A 97 -2.03 -14.73 -5.11
CA TRP A 97 -0.94 -13.89 -5.59
C TRP A 97 -0.81 -12.67 -4.67
N VAL A 98 0.39 -12.41 -4.21
CA VAL A 98 0.71 -11.26 -3.35
C VAL A 98 1.87 -10.53 -3.95
N LYS A 99 1.77 -9.19 -3.98
CA LYS A 99 2.86 -8.33 -4.40
C LYS A 99 3.58 -7.78 -3.18
N ASN A 100 4.88 -8.07 -3.06
CA ASN A 100 5.73 -7.38 -2.09
C ASN A 100 5.96 -5.95 -2.61
N THR A 101 5.62 -4.97 -1.80
CA THR A 101 5.63 -3.57 -2.23
C THR A 101 7.02 -2.95 -2.19
N ASP A 102 7.96 -3.56 -1.47
CA ASP A 102 9.34 -3.09 -1.35
C ASP A 102 10.20 -3.60 -2.52
N THR A 103 10.09 -4.90 -2.83
CA THR A 103 10.85 -5.53 -3.92
C THR A 103 10.13 -5.45 -5.26
N ASN A 104 8.84 -5.13 -5.25
CA ASN A 104 7.95 -5.16 -6.41
C ASN A 104 7.84 -6.56 -7.04
N GLU A 105 8.19 -7.61 -6.30
CA GLU A 105 8.05 -9.00 -6.71
C GLU A 105 6.65 -9.53 -6.42
N THR A 106 6.19 -10.48 -7.23
CA THR A 106 4.90 -11.14 -7.05
C THR A 106 5.15 -12.62 -6.76
N GLN A 107 4.54 -13.11 -5.69
CA GLN A 107 4.67 -14.49 -5.24
C GLN A 107 3.31 -15.08 -4.91
N GLN A 108 3.23 -16.41 -4.94
CA GLN A 108 2.02 -17.12 -4.52
C GLN A 108 2.20 -17.60 -3.08
N ILE A 109 1.20 -17.35 -2.24
CA ILE A 109 1.12 -17.82 -0.86
C ILE A 109 -0.17 -18.61 -0.66
N GLN A 110 -0.22 -19.42 0.39
CA GLN A 110 -1.45 -20.11 0.79
C GLN A 110 -2.04 -19.44 2.03
N ALA A 111 -3.35 -19.25 2.04
CA ALA A 111 -4.09 -18.66 3.16
C ALA A 111 -5.33 -19.49 3.52
N GLU A 112 -5.71 -19.44 4.79
CA GLU A 112 -6.89 -20.10 5.36
C GLU A 112 -8.01 -19.07 5.57
N LEU A 113 -9.26 -19.43 5.23
CA LEU A 113 -10.43 -18.62 5.53
C LEU A 113 -10.76 -18.74 7.02
N VAL A 114 -10.49 -17.68 7.79
CA VAL A 114 -10.64 -17.69 9.25
C VAL A 114 -11.97 -17.07 9.73
N TYR A 115 -12.61 -16.25 8.89
CA TYR A 115 -13.92 -15.67 9.18
C TYR A 115 -14.71 -15.45 7.89
N ARG A 116 -16.02 -15.67 7.94
CA ARG A 116 -16.94 -15.44 6.83
C ARG A 116 -18.28 -14.91 7.35
N SER A 117 -18.83 -13.94 6.64
CA SER A 117 -20.17 -13.37 6.87
C SER A 117 -20.92 -13.21 5.54
N ASP A 118 -22.00 -12.42 5.52
CA ASP A 118 -22.68 -12.04 4.29
C ASP A 118 -21.90 -11.01 3.46
N ALA A 119 -21.02 -10.22 4.08
CA ALA A 119 -20.29 -9.13 3.43
C ALA A 119 -18.79 -9.38 3.29
N LEU A 120 -18.20 -10.30 4.08
CA LEU A 120 -16.75 -10.45 4.17
C LEU A 120 -16.30 -11.92 4.08
N ASN A 121 -15.12 -12.10 3.47
CA ASN A 121 -14.25 -13.25 3.66
C ASN A 121 -12.91 -12.75 4.22
N MET A 122 -12.52 -13.19 5.41
CA MET A 122 -11.21 -12.85 5.97
C MET A 122 -10.28 -14.07 5.95
N TRP A 123 -9.18 -13.93 5.22
CA TRP A 123 -8.15 -14.92 5.01
C TRP A 123 -6.92 -14.60 5.86
N ALA A 124 -6.23 -15.62 6.34
CA ALA A 124 -4.97 -15.48 7.06
C ALA A 124 -3.89 -16.32 6.36
N GLU A 125 -2.75 -15.70 6.05
CA GLU A 125 -1.59 -16.42 5.52
C GLU A 125 -1.22 -17.60 6.43
N SER A 126 -0.91 -18.75 5.83
CA SER A 126 -0.54 -19.97 6.55
C SER A 126 0.56 -19.72 7.58
N GLY A 127 0.28 -20.04 8.86
CA GLY A 127 1.20 -19.84 9.97
C GLY A 127 1.11 -18.48 10.67
N LEU A 128 0.21 -17.58 10.22
CA LEU A 128 -0.17 -16.39 10.98
C LEU A 128 -1.13 -16.79 12.11
N ASN A 129 -0.82 -16.39 13.34
CA ASN A 129 -1.66 -16.73 14.51
C ASN A 129 -2.57 -15.54 14.86
N LEU A 130 -3.76 -15.51 14.25
CA LEU A 130 -4.79 -14.53 14.57
C LEU A 130 -5.74 -15.07 15.64
N GLN A 131 -6.08 -14.23 16.63
CA GLN A 131 -7.13 -14.58 17.57
C GLN A 131 -8.49 -14.42 16.90
N THR A 132 -9.27 -15.50 16.82
CA THR A 132 -10.60 -15.49 16.16
C THR A 132 -11.53 -14.42 16.73
N ALA A 133 -11.42 -14.11 18.02
CA ALA A 133 -12.21 -13.06 18.65
C ALA A 133 -11.87 -11.66 18.11
N ASP A 134 -10.60 -11.38 17.85
CA ASP A 134 -10.15 -10.08 17.32
C ASP A 134 -10.56 -9.92 15.86
N VAL A 135 -10.44 -11.00 15.06
CA VAL A 135 -10.90 -11.04 13.67
C VAL A 135 -12.40 -10.78 13.59
N ALA A 136 -13.20 -11.45 14.44
CA ALA A 136 -14.64 -11.24 14.48
C ALA A 136 -15.03 -9.83 14.94
N ALA A 137 -14.30 -9.25 15.90
CA ALA A 137 -14.53 -7.88 16.35
C ALA A 137 -14.20 -6.85 15.24
N ALA A 138 -13.11 -7.05 14.51
CA ALA A 138 -12.73 -6.22 13.37
C ALA A 138 -13.76 -6.33 12.24
N ALA A 139 -14.21 -7.55 11.93
CA ALA A 139 -15.25 -7.79 10.93
C ALA A 139 -16.56 -7.07 11.29
N ALA A 140 -16.99 -7.18 12.56
CA ALA A 140 -18.20 -6.51 13.03
C ALA A 140 -18.10 -5.00 12.84
N HIS A 141 -17.00 -4.36 13.24
CA HIS A 141 -16.80 -2.92 13.05
C HIS A 141 -16.77 -2.51 11.57
N LEU A 142 -16.11 -3.31 10.73
CA LEU A 142 -16.05 -3.07 9.30
C LEU A 142 -17.46 -3.14 8.67
N GLU A 143 -18.27 -4.12 9.04
CA GLU A 143 -19.60 -4.33 8.51
C GLU A 143 -20.63 -3.32 9.01
N THR A 144 -20.56 -2.92 10.29
CA THR A 144 -21.59 -2.06 10.89
C THR A 144 -21.30 -0.58 10.72
N ASP A 145 -20.03 -0.17 10.65
CA ASP A 145 -19.65 1.24 10.68
C ASP A 145 -18.94 1.68 9.40
N ILE A 146 -17.86 0.97 9.01
CA ILE A 146 -16.98 1.42 7.92
C ILE A 146 -17.62 1.22 6.55
N LEU A 147 -18.03 0.00 6.18
CA LEU A 147 -18.63 -0.28 4.87
C LEU A 147 -19.89 0.56 4.60
N PRO A 148 -20.85 0.73 5.53
CA PRO A 148 -22.02 1.58 5.28
C PRO A 148 -21.63 3.05 5.08
N THR A 149 -20.66 3.55 5.84
CA THR A 149 -20.18 4.93 5.72
C THR A 149 -19.52 5.14 4.36
N ASP A 150 -18.57 4.29 3.99
CA ASP A 150 -17.84 4.42 2.73
C ASP A 150 -18.77 4.26 1.53
N ARG A 151 -19.69 3.29 1.57
CA ARG A 151 -20.68 3.10 0.50
C ARG A 151 -21.65 4.27 0.35
N THR A 152 -21.90 5.03 1.42
CA THR A 152 -22.72 6.25 1.36
C THR A 152 -22.01 7.37 0.60
N PHE A 153 -20.69 7.51 0.76
CA PHE A 153 -19.93 8.61 0.17
C PHE A 153 -19.30 8.28 -1.18
N PHE A 154 -18.88 7.02 -1.38
CA PHE A 154 -18.11 6.57 -2.54
C PHE A 154 -18.86 5.60 -3.45
N GLY A 155 -19.99 5.06 -2.99
CA GLY A 155 -20.74 4.01 -3.69
C GLY A 155 -20.25 2.61 -3.35
N THR A 156 -20.85 1.60 -3.97
CA THR A 156 -20.51 0.19 -3.75
C THR A 156 -19.35 -0.24 -4.62
N GLU A 157 -18.67 -1.28 -4.16
CA GLU A 157 -17.75 -2.07 -4.97
C GLU A 157 -18.48 -2.66 -6.19
N TRP A 158 -17.72 -3.14 -7.17
CA TRP A 158 -18.30 -3.87 -8.28
C TRP A 158 -18.93 -5.17 -7.78
N GLN A 159 -20.25 -5.33 -7.98
CA GLN A 159 -21.01 -6.50 -7.54
C GLN A 159 -21.79 -7.14 -8.71
N PRO A 160 -21.72 -8.47 -8.90
CA PRO A 160 -21.05 -9.45 -8.03
C PRO A 160 -19.55 -9.64 -8.35
N GLY A 161 -18.89 -8.60 -8.87
CA GLY A 161 -17.46 -8.61 -9.11
C GLY A 161 -17.02 -9.50 -10.26
N VAL A 162 -15.73 -9.79 -10.29
CA VAL A 162 -15.11 -10.65 -11.30
C VAL A 162 -15.39 -12.14 -11.09
N ASP A 163 -15.68 -12.59 -9.87
CA ASP A 163 -15.89 -14.00 -9.51
C ASP A 163 -17.32 -14.38 -9.11
N GLY A 164 -18.23 -13.41 -9.03
CA GLY A 164 -19.61 -13.65 -8.63
C GLY A 164 -19.84 -13.65 -7.12
N ASP A 165 -18.86 -13.27 -6.27
CA ASP A 165 -19.03 -13.12 -4.82
C ASP A 165 -19.20 -11.64 -4.44
N ASP A 166 -20.32 -11.29 -3.79
CA ASP A 166 -20.55 -9.92 -3.29
C ASP A 166 -19.68 -9.56 -2.07
N ARG A 167 -18.93 -10.54 -1.53
CA ARG A 167 -18.10 -10.39 -0.33
C ARG A 167 -16.76 -9.75 -0.67
N LEU A 168 -16.39 -8.73 0.11
CA LEU A 168 -15.02 -8.22 0.11
C LEU A 168 -14.08 -9.26 0.75
N ASN A 169 -12.96 -9.51 0.09
CA ASN A 169 -11.93 -10.41 0.61
C ASN A 169 -10.85 -9.60 1.33
N ILE A 170 -10.48 -10.00 2.55
CA ILE A 170 -9.42 -9.36 3.33
C ILE A 170 -8.35 -10.40 3.62
N LEU A 171 -7.17 -10.23 3.05
CA LEU A 171 -6.04 -11.15 3.21
C LEU A 171 -5.05 -10.58 4.22
N HIS A 172 -4.96 -11.23 5.38
CA HIS A 172 -3.97 -10.91 6.41
C HIS A 172 -2.66 -11.62 6.08
N LEU A 173 -1.60 -10.85 5.96
CA LEU A 173 -0.26 -11.30 5.59
C LEU A 173 0.68 -11.11 6.78
N LYS A 174 1.75 -11.90 6.83
CA LYS A 174 2.81 -11.71 7.84
C LYS A 174 3.63 -10.45 7.59
N ASP A 175 3.75 -10.07 6.32
CA ASP A 175 4.55 -8.95 5.87
C ASP A 175 3.97 -8.44 4.55
N ILE A 176 3.67 -7.14 4.51
CA ILE A 176 3.21 -6.43 3.31
C ILE A 176 4.24 -5.42 2.79
N GLY A 177 5.42 -5.34 3.42
CA GLY A 177 6.45 -4.35 3.15
C GLY A 177 6.24 -3.01 3.87
N ASP A 178 7.13 -2.05 3.60
CA ASP A 178 7.23 -0.75 4.29
C ASP A 178 6.16 0.28 3.88
N ILE A 179 5.10 -0.10 3.14
CA ILE A 179 4.13 0.86 2.58
C ILE A 179 2.97 1.23 3.51
N GLY A 180 2.86 0.60 4.68
CA GLY A 180 1.82 0.89 5.66
C GLY A 180 1.23 -0.35 6.30
N VAL A 181 -0.05 -0.27 6.69
CA VAL A 181 -0.79 -1.35 7.38
C VAL A 181 -1.73 -2.12 6.43
N ALA A 182 -2.01 -1.58 5.25
CA ALA A 182 -2.88 -2.21 4.26
C ALA A 182 -2.66 -1.64 2.85
N TYR A 183 -3.05 -2.39 1.82
CA TYR A 183 -3.10 -1.92 0.43
C TYR A 183 -4.21 -2.57 -0.41
N PHE A 184 -4.52 -1.93 -1.54
CA PHE A 184 -5.45 -2.41 -2.56
C PHE A 184 -4.74 -2.56 -3.90
N TRP A 185 -5.11 -3.58 -4.69
CA TRP A 185 -4.62 -3.74 -6.05
C TRP A 185 -5.74 -4.08 -7.04
N SER A 186 -6.11 -3.11 -7.87
CA SER A 186 -7.10 -3.28 -8.97
C SER A 186 -6.77 -4.36 -10.01
N GLY A 187 -5.56 -4.94 -9.94
CA GLY A 187 -5.20 -6.08 -10.77
C GLY A 187 -5.95 -7.35 -10.39
N ASP A 188 -6.41 -7.46 -9.14
CA ASP A 188 -7.15 -8.62 -8.63
C ASP A 188 -8.60 -8.67 -9.12
N GLU A 189 -9.15 -7.56 -9.58
CA GLU A 189 -10.52 -7.48 -10.12
C GLU A 189 -10.56 -7.84 -11.63
N GLN A 190 -9.52 -8.48 -12.16
CA GLN A 190 -9.40 -8.77 -13.59
C GLN A 190 -9.35 -10.28 -13.82
N VAL A 191 -9.88 -10.74 -14.95
CA VAL A 191 -9.70 -12.14 -15.35
C VAL A 191 -8.22 -12.44 -15.60
N THR A 192 -7.80 -13.68 -15.34
CA THR A 192 -6.42 -14.12 -15.53
C THR A 192 -5.92 -14.00 -16.98
N ALA A 193 -6.82 -13.99 -17.96
CA ALA A 193 -6.49 -13.70 -19.36
C ALA A 193 -6.02 -12.25 -19.60
N VAL A 194 -6.34 -11.32 -18.69
CA VAL A 194 -5.91 -9.91 -18.73
C VAL A 194 -4.72 -9.69 -17.79
N ASN A 195 -4.79 -10.23 -16.57
CA ASN A 195 -3.72 -10.16 -15.59
C ASN A 195 -3.42 -11.55 -15.01
N PRO A 196 -2.30 -12.20 -15.38
CA PRO A 196 -1.99 -13.57 -14.95
C PRO A 196 -1.74 -13.70 -13.44
N TYR A 197 -1.47 -12.59 -12.75
CA TYR A 197 -1.27 -12.55 -11.30
C TYR A 197 -2.51 -12.06 -10.54
N SER A 198 -3.65 -11.98 -11.20
CA SER A 198 -4.92 -11.61 -10.55
C SER A 198 -5.40 -12.72 -9.62
N ASN A 199 -5.87 -12.35 -8.43
CA ASN A 199 -6.64 -13.25 -7.57
C ASN A 199 -8.09 -13.43 -8.01
N GLN A 200 -8.57 -12.63 -8.97
CA GLN A 200 -9.96 -12.60 -9.45
C GLN A 200 -10.94 -12.38 -8.28
N ARG A 201 -10.70 -11.36 -7.44
CA ARG A 201 -11.52 -10.99 -6.28
C ARG A 201 -11.38 -9.50 -5.97
N GLU A 202 -12.45 -8.89 -5.48
CA GLU A 202 -12.42 -7.59 -4.82
C GLU A 202 -11.77 -7.76 -3.44
N MET A 203 -10.53 -7.28 -3.27
CA MET A 203 -9.75 -7.60 -2.08
C MET A 203 -8.83 -6.51 -1.53
N LEU A 204 -8.63 -6.55 -0.21
CA LEU A 204 -7.66 -5.76 0.54
C LEU A 204 -6.62 -6.67 1.18
N TYR A 205 -5.38 -6.17 1.24
CA TYR A 205 -4.27 -6.82 1.92
C TYR A 205 -3.97 -6.06 3.20
N VAL A 206 -3.76 -6.76 4.32
CA VAL A 206 -3.55 -6.17 5.65
C VAL A 206 -2.40 -6.90 6.36
N SER A 207 -1.62 -6.19 7.17
CA SER A 207 -0.60 -6.77 8.06
C SER A 207 -0.95 -6.64 9.53
#